data_AF-A0A832JW44-F1
#
_entry.id   AF-A0A832JW44-F1
#
_cell.length_a   1.000
_cell.length_b   1.000
_cell.length_c   1.000
_cell.angle_alpha   90.00
_cell.angle_beta   90.00
_cell.angle_gamma   90.00
#
_symmetry.space_group_name_H-M   'P 1'
#
loop_
_entity.id
_entity.type
_entity.pdbx_description
1 polymer ?
#
loop_
_entity_poly.entity_id
_entity_poly.type
_entity_poly.pdbx_seq_one_letter_code
_entity_poly.pdbx_strand_id
1 'polypeptide(L)'
;MGSKVRAAILLSLVKASKLGISVTPRSIARVFGVNFTETYKFMKNLLEQEFVEKTPRGFKLTEKGLKLVDFTLTLIPSPKPWSSSELDWVRKNIPDTLYYVSRPHTQTWFGPAPLLLVVDKKLQDRIVFPENFILIGDYLESSKYSMRSQITNILVLYVSLRGREYKYSWDNYLTWGSLEQSYADLLSYMPFWEEFLPDILLNSKLFDLDKLFKKASEKGKKRLATGIAYYATLTGWKPILKTPLYSLVDERLISRVISITPYLVDSSVLVSRNI
;
A
#
# COMPACT_ATOMS: atom_id res chain seq x y z
N MET A 1 25.57 6.30 -8.06
CA MET A 1 24.60 6.73 -7.02
C MET A 1 23.97 8.10 -7.29
N GLY A 2 24.71 9.10 -7.80
CA GLY A 2 24.18 10.46 -8.01
C GLY A 2 22.95 10.58 -8.91
N SER A 3 22.82 9.77 -9.98
CA SER A 3 21.67 9.87 -10.89
C SER A 3 20.33 9.49 -10.23
N LYS A 4 20.30 8.44 -9.39
CA LYS A 4 19.10 8.02 -8.65
C LYS A 4 18.62 9.08 -7.66
N VAL A 5 19.54 9.74 -6.96
CA VAL A 5 19.21 10.84 -6.02
C VAL A 5 18.56 12.00 -6.78
N ARG A 6 19.17 12.44 -7.89
CA ARG A 6 18.65 13.53 -8.73
C ARG A 6 17.27 13.18 -9.27
N ALA A 7 17.10 11.98 -9.83
CA ALA A 7 15.82 11.50 -10.33
C ALA A 7 14.74 11.49 -9.23
N ALA A 8 15.03 10.89 -8.06
CA ALA A 8 14.08 10.83 -6.95
C ALA A 8 13.61 12.22 -6.49
N ILE A 9 14.55 13.18 -6.40
CA ILE A 9 14.25 14.56 -6.01
C ILE A 9 13.39 15.25 -7.07
N LEU A 10 13.80 15.20 -8.34
CA LEU A 10 13.08 15.86 -9.43
C LEU A 10 11.67 15.28 -9.60
N LEU A 11 11.52 13.95 -9.62
CA LEU A 11 10.21 13.30 -9.70
C LEU A 11 9.29 13.70 -8.56
N SER A 12 9.82 13.73 -7.33
CA SER A 12 9.03 14.10 -6.16
C SER A 12 8.59 15.57 -6.21
N LEU A 13 9.49 16.49 -6.57
CA LEU A 13 9.20 17.92 -6.67
C LEU A 13 8.19 18.22 -7.78
N VAL A 14 8.36 17.63 -8.96
CA VAL A 14 7.52 17.86 -10.13
C VAL A 14 6.10 17.34 -9.92
N LYS A 15 5.93 16.12 -9.38
CA LYS A 15 4.59 15.60 -9.09
C LYS A 15 3.93 16.38 -7.96
N ALA A 16 4.70 16.80 -6.96
CA ALA A 16 4.17 17.56 -5.83
C ALA A 16 3.75 18.98 -6.24
N SER A 17 4.48 19.64 -7.14
CA SER A 17 4.13 20.97 -7.61
C SER A 17 2.80 20.98 -8.36
N LYS A 18 2.50 19.95 -9.17
CA LYS A 18 1.20 19.78 -9.83
C LYS A 18 0.01 19.77 -8.86
N LEU A 19 0.24 19.29 -7.63
CA LEU A 19 -0.79 19.16 -6.60
C LEU A 19 -0.70 20.29 -5.54
N GLY A 20 0.15 21.30 -5.77
CA GLY A 20 0.31 22.45 -4.86
C GLY A 20 0.79 22.05 -3.46
N ILE A 21 1.68 21.06 -3.36
CA ILE A 21 2.18 20.52 -2.09
C ILE A 21 3.72 20.54 -2.02
N SER A 22 4.23 20.55 -0.80
CA SER A 22 5.67 20.53 -0.51
C SER A 22 6.18 19.12 -0.21
N VAL A 23 7.42 18.83 -0.59
CA VAL A 23 8.12 17.56 -0.27
C VAL A 23 9.32 17.80 0.62
N THR A 24 9.71 16.79 1.41
CA THR A 24 10.86 16.88 2.30
C THR A 24 12.01 15.98 1.81
N PRO A 25 13.28 16.42 1.92
CA PRO A 25 14.42 15.56 1.56
C PRO A 25 14.41 14.24 2.33
N ARG A 26 14.02 14.29 3.62
CA ARG A 26 13.89 13.09 4.46
C ARG A 26 12.88 12.09 3.91
N SER A 27 11.70 12.53 3.48
CA SER A 27 10.68 11.64 2.92
C SER A 27 11.16 11.03 1.61
N ILE A 28 11.81 11.83 0.74
CA ILE A 28 12.37 11.37 -0.53
C ILE A 28 13.44 10.30 -0.29
N ALA A 29 14.46 10.60 0.53
CA ALA A 29 15.56 9.68 0.82
C ALA A 29 15.05 8.35 1.40
N ARG A 30 14.12 8.42 2.36
CA ARG A 30 13.52 7.23 3.00
C ARG A 30 12.75 6.37 2.00
N VAL A 31 11.86 6.96 1.21
CA VAL A 31 10.96 6.22 0.31
C VAL A 31 11.72 5.65 -0.87
N PHE A 32 12.59 6.45 -1.50
CA PHE A 32 13.39 6.01 -2.64
C PHE A 32 14.59 5.14 -2.28
N GLY A 33 14.91 5.01 -0.98
CA GLY A 33 16.07 4.25 -0.51
C GLY A 33 17.39 4.84 -1.02
N VAL A 34 17.47 6.16 -1.16
CA VAL A 34 18.65 6.87 -1.65
C VAL A 34 19.43 7.53 -0.50
N ASN A 35 20.70 7.85 -0.74
CA ASN A 35 21.60 8.40 0.27
C ASN A 35 21.08 9.75 0.81
N PHE A 36 20.92 9.86 2.15
CA PHE A 36 20.41 11.07 2.80
C PHE A 36 21.32 12.28 2.56
N THR A 37 22.62 12.15 2.79
CA THR A 37 23.59 13.24 2.65
C THR A 37 23.55 13.83 1.24
N GLU A 38 23.60 13.00 0.21
CA GLU A 38 23.52 13.44 -1.18
C GLU A 38 22.16 14.04 -1.52
N THR A 39 21.06 13.54 -0.92
CA THR A 39 19.73 14.10 -1.10
C THR A 39 19.65 15.54 -0.56
N TYR A 40 20.18 15.78 0.64
CA TYR A 40 20.21 17.12 1.22
C TYR A 40 21.14 18.07 0.46
N LYS A 41 22.34 17.61 0.07
CA LYS A 41 23.27 18.40 -0.75
C LYS A 41 22.62 18.84 -2.07
N PHE A 42 22.00 17.90 -2.80
CA PHE A 42 21.36 18.24 -4.07
C PHE A 42 20.17 19.19 -3.90
N MET A 43 19.34 18.99 -2.86
CA MET A 43 18.24 19.93 -2.57
C MET A 43 18.76 21.34 -2.23
N LYS A 44 19.88 21.43 -1.50
CA LYS A 44 20.52 22.72 -1.19
C LYS A 44 21.00 23.41 -2.47
N ASN A 45 21.63 22.68 -3.39
CA ASN A 45 22.05 23.24 -4.68
C ASN A 45 20.87 23.76 -5.50
N LEU A 46 19.73 23.05 -5.52
CA LEU A 46 18.52 23.52 -6.19
C LEU A 46 17.95 24.80 -5.56
N LEU A 47 18.07 24.94 -4.23
CA LEU A 47 17.64 26.13 -3.50
C LEU A 47 18.54 27.33 -3.83
N GLU A 48 19.87 27.13 -3.83
CA GLU A 48 20.85 28.17 -4.19
C GLU A 48 20.70 28.62 -5.65
N GLN A 49 20.25 27.74 -6.54
CA GLN A 49 19.98 28.05 -7.95
C GLN A 49 18.55 28.56 -8.21
N GLU A 50 17.76 28.76 -7.16
CA GLU A 50 16.39 29.28 -7.21
C GLU A 50 15.41 28.40 -8.01
N PHE A 51 15.71 27.11 -8.16
CA PHE A 51 14.77 26.14 -8.75
C PHE A 51 13.71 25.65 -7.76
N VAL A 52 14.06 25.66 -6.46
CA VAL A 52 13.13 25.37 -5.37
C VAL A 52 13.15 26.50 -4.36
N GLU A 53 12.06 26.63 -3.64
CA GLU A 53 11.92 27.53 -2.50
C GLU A 53 11.56 26.74 -1.24
N LYS A 54 12.01 27.25 -0.09
CA LYS A 54 11.73 26.64 1.21
C LYS A 54 10.37 27.11 1.73
N THR A 55 9.56 26.17 2.16
CA THR A 55 8.27 26.40 2.82
C THR A 55 8.32 25.88 4.26
N PRO A 56 7.37 26.27 5.14
CA PRO A 56 7.29 25.70 6.49
C PRO A 56 7.18 24.16 6.52
N ARG A 57 6.69 23.55 5.43
CA ARG A 57 6.38 22.11 5.34
C ARG A 57 7.34 21.31 4.45
N GLY A 58 8.37 21.95 3.88
CA GLY A 58 9.33 21.31 2.98
C GLY A 58 9.76 22.23 1.85
N PHE A 59 9.91 21.69 0.65
CA PHE A 59 10.34 22.42 -0.55
C PHE A 59 9.28 22.32 -1.64
N LYS A 60 9.13 23.39 -2.43
CA LYS A 60 8.32 23.44 -3.65
C LYS A 60 9.14 24.02 -4.80
N LEU A 61 8.75 23.72 -6.04
CA LEU A 61 9.36 24.34 -7.22
C LEU A 61 8.97 25.82 -7.31
N THR A 62 9.91 26.66 -7.73
CA THR A 62 9.65 28.05 -8.15
C THR A 62 9.13 28.08 -9.58
N GLU A 63 8.71 29.25 -10.08
CA GLU A 63 8.35 29.43 -11.50
C GLU A 63 9.47 28.99 -12.46
N LYS A 64 10.73 29.25 -12.09
CA LYS A 64 11.92 28.79 -12.83
C LYS A 64 12.02 27.27 -12.83
N GLY A 65 11.78 26.63 -11.68
CA GLY A 65 11.74 25.17 -11.55
C GLY A 65 10.60 24.51 -12.33
N LEU A 66 9.45 25.17 -12.44
CA LEU A 66 8.30 24.67 -13.19
C LEU A 66 8.60 24.49 -14.68
N LYS A 67 9.51 25.28 -15.27
CA LYS A 67 9.94 25.10 -16.66
C LYS A 67 10.63 23.76 -16.93
N LEU A 68 11.09 23.06 -15.89
CA LEU A 68 11.73 21.74 -15.98
C LEU A 68 10.74 20.57 -15.79
N VAL A 69 9.49 20.86 -15.44
CA VAL A 69 8.46 19.85 -15.13
C VAL A 69 8.20 18.94 -16.33
N ASP A 70 7.89 19.51 -17.48
CA ASP A 70 7.47 18.74 -18.64
C ASP A 70 8.62 17.86 -19.17
N PHE A 71 9.84 18.40 -19.19
CA PHE A 71 11.03 17.63 -19.53
C PHE A 71 11.31 16.49 -18.54
N THR A 72 11.10 16.69 -17.24
CA THR A 72 11.34 15.63 -16.25
C THR A 72 10.34 14.49 -16.38
N LEU A 73 9.09 14.78 -16.76
CA LEU A 73 8.04 13.78 -16.90
C LEU A 73 8.20 12.91 -18.15
N THR A 74 8.76 13.45 -19.24
CA THR A 74 9.07 12.64 -20.43
C THR A 74 10.18 11.62 -20.17
N LEU A 75 11.00 11.83 -19.14
CA LEU A 75 12.09 10.94 -18.77
C LEU A 75 11.66 9.77 -17.86
N ILE A 76 10.40 9.72 -17.39
CA ILE A 76 9.96 8.61 -16.53
C ILE A 76 9.84 7.33 -17.38
N PRO A 77 10.68 6.30 -17.15
CA PRO A 77 10.66 5.08 -17.98
C PRO A 77 9.30 4.40 -17.92
N SER A 78 8.78 3.87 -19.01
CA SER A 78 7.51 3.12 -19.00
C SER A 78 7.78 1.61 -19.03
N PRO A 79 8.05 0.97 -17.88
CA PRO A 79 8.38 -0.45 -17.84
C PRO A 79 7.17 -1.28 -18.31
N LYS A 80 7.38 -2.14 -19.32
CA LYS A 80 6.35 -2.99 -19.92
C LYS A 80 5.78 -4.15 -19.07
N PRO A 81 6.44 -4.72 -18.03
CA PRO A 81 5.94 -5.99 -17.48
C PRO A 81 4.74 -5.88 -16.53
N TRP A 82 4.33 -4.68 -16.06
CA TRP A 82 3.28 -4.55 -15.02
C TRP A 82 2.34 -3.34 -15.20
N SER A 83 2.33 -2.67 -16.36
CA SER A 83 1.58 -1.43 -16.55
C SER A 83 0.12 -1.69 -16.88
N SER A 84 -0.73 -1.87 -15.87
CA SER A 84 -2.13 -1.51 -16.04
C SER A 84 -2.22 0.00 -16.28
N SER A 85 -3.21 0.45 -17.04
CA SER A 85 -3.40 1.87 -17.34
C SER A 85 -3.56 2.71 -16.06
N GLU A 86 -4.16 2.11 -15.05
CA GLU A 86 -4.39 2.60 -13.70
C GLU A 86 -3.07 2.86 -12.97
N LEU A 87 -2.19 1.85 -12.92
CA LEU A 87 -0.90 1.97 -12.23
C LEU A 87 0.03 2.95 -12.95
N ASP A 88 -0.04 3.02 -14.28
CA ASP A 88 0.68 4.03 -15.04
C ASP A 88 0.19 5.45 -14.73
N TRP A 89 -1.13 5.61 -14.57
CA TRP A 89 -1.72 6.87 -14.15
C TRP A 89 -1.26 7.27 -12.74
N VAL A 90 -1.29 6.36 -11.77
CA VAL A 90 -0.80 6.61 -10.40
C VAL A 90 0.65 7.06 -10.43
N ARG A 91 1.48 6.32 -11.17
CA ARG A 91 2.91 6.57 -11.32
C ARG A 91 3.20 7.95 -11.89
N LYS A 92 2.40 8.45 -12.84
CA LYS A 92 2.63 9.74 -13.48
C LYS A 92 2.08 10.92 -12.66
N ASN A 93 1.00 10.70 -11.91
CA ASN A 93 0.22 11.80 -11.33
C ASN A 93 0.41 11.97 -9.81
N ILE A 94 0.77 10.92 -9.08
CA ILE A 94 0.86 10.97 -7.62
C ILE A 94 2.34 10.98 -7.16
N PRO A 95 2.75 11.89 -6.26
CA PRO A 95 4.10 11.87 -5.69
C PRO A 95 4.36 10.58 -4.93
N ASP A 96 5.46 9.88 -5.26
CA ASP A 96 5.84 8.59 -4.66
C ASP A 96 6.02 8.63 -3.14
N THR A 97 6.26 9.82 -2.57
CA THR A 97 6.34 9.98 -1.11
C THR A 97 4.98 9.99 -0.40
N LEU A 98 3.88 10.08 -1.15
CA LEU A 98 2.52 10.31 -0.67
C LEU A 98 1.51 9.25 -1.12
N TYR A 99 1.98 8.14 -1.67
CA TYR A 99 1.16 6.94 -1.85
C TYR A 99 2.01 5.68 -1.72
N TYR A 100 1.34 4.55 -1.57
CA TYR A 100 1.89 3.25 -1.95
C TYR A 100 0.77 2.31 -2.36
N VAL A 101 1.11 1.29 -3.13
CA VAL A 101 0.21 0.21 -3.51
C VAL A 101 0.37 -0.95 -2.53
N SER A 102 -0.74 -1.39 -1.96
CA SER A 102 -0.85 -2.63 -1.20
C SER A 102 -1.38 -3.71 -2.13
N ARG A 103 -0.66 -4.83 -2.20
CA ARG A 103 -1.06 -5.99 -2.98
C ARG A 103 -0.98 -7.27 -2.14
N PRO A 104 -1.81 -8.28 -2.41
CA PRO A 104 -1.52 -9.62 -1.95
C PRO A 104 -0.23 -10.10 -2.63
N HIS A 105 0.69 -10.64 -1.86
CA HIS A 105 2.00 -11.09 -2.34
C HIS A 105 2.05 -12.60 -2.60
N THR A 106 1.11 -13.35 -2.03
CA THR A 106 1.14 -14.83 -2.01
C THR A 106 -0.11 -15.49 -2.60
N GLN A 107 -1.07 -14.72 -3.12
CA GLN A 107 -2.36 -15.26 -3.56
C GLN A 107 -2.22 -16.16 -4.79
N THR A 108 -2.65 -17.43 -4.63
CA THR A 108 -2.84 -18.39 -5.72
C THR A 108 -4.29 -18.90 -5.85
N TRP A 109 -5.20 -18.48 -4.94
CA TRP A 109 -6.44 -19.21 -4.66
C TRP A 109 -7.73 -18.60 -5.23
N PHE A 110 -7.79 -17.28 -5.41
CA PHE A 110 -9.02 -16.55 -5.79
C PHE A 110 -8.93 -15.76 -7.10
N GLY A 111 -7.87 -15.98 -7.89
CA GLY A 111 -7.62 -15.19 -9.10
C GLY A 111 -7.09 -13.79 -8.79
N PRO A 112 -7.15 -12.85 -9.75
CA PRO A 112 -6.60 -11.49 -9.57
C PRO A 112 -7.42 -10.71 -8.54
N ALA A 113 -6.79 -10.35 -7.43
CA ALA A 113 -7.40 -9.48 -6.43
C ALA A 113 -7.21 -8.00 -6.75
N PRO A 114 -8.20 -7.14 -6.43
CA PRO A 114 -8.08 -5.70 -6.58
C PRO A 114 -6.90 -5.15 -5.79
N LEU A 115 -6.19 -4.21 -6.39
CA LEU A 115 -5.11 -3.49 -5.71
C LEU A 115 -5.70 -2.41 -4.80
N LEU A 116 -5.06 -2.23 -3.64
CA LEU A 116 -5.39 -1.16 -2.72
C LEU A 116 -4.35 -0.04 -2.83
N LEU A 117 -4.75 1.09 -3.41
CA LEU A 117 -3.95 2.31 -3.43
C LEU A 117 -4.16 3.08 -2.13
N VAL A 118 -3.10 3.16 -1.32
CA VAL A 118 -3.10 3.91 -0.07
C VAL A 118 -2.48 5.28 -0.34
N VAL A 119 -3.26 6.34 -0.15
CA VAL A 119 -2.89 7.72 -0.45
C VAL A 119 -2.85 8.55 0.82
N ASP A 120 -1.86 9.44 0.94
CA ASP A 120 -1.79 10.35 2.08
C ASP A 120 -3.02 11.27 2.10
N LYS A 121 -3.67 11.38 3.25
CA LYS A 121 -4.83 12.27 3.45
C LYS A 121 -4.59 13.73 3.05
N LYS A 122 -3.34 14.20 2.95
CA LYS A 122 -3.00 15.53 2.42
C LYS A 122 -3.43 15.73 0.95
N LEU A 123 -3.60 14.64 0.21
CA LEU A 123 -4.03 14.65 -1.19
C LEU A 123 -5.55 14.50 -1.35
N GLN A 124 -6.29 14.42 -0.24
CA GLN A 124 -7.74 14.48 -0.26
C GLN A 124 -8.16 15.81 -0.90
N ASP A 125 -9.12 15.74 -1.81
CA ASP A 125 -9.66 16.88 -2.58
C ASP A 125 -8.66 17.56 -3.55
N ARG A 126 -7.46 16.99 -3.73
CA ARG A 126 -6.43 17.50 -4.66
C ARG A 126 -6.25 16.64 -5.90
N ILE A 127 -6.82 15.44 -5.89
CA ILE A 127 -6.68 14.46 -6.96
C ILE A 127 -8.07 14.16 -7.48
N VAL A 128 -8.24 14.30 -8.79
CA VAL A 128 -9.39 13.77 -9.51
C VAL A 128 -8.97 12.42 -10.05
N PHE A 129 -9.52 11.35 -9.47
CA PHE A 129 -9.25 10.00 -9.97
C PHE A 129 -10.09 9.70 -11.22
N PRO A 130 -9.56 8.93 -12.18
CA PRO A 130 -10.36 8.39 -13.27
C PRO A 130 -11.41 7.35 -12.78
N GLU A 131 -12.40 7.05 -13.62
CA GLU A 131 -13.58 6.22 -13.26
C GLU A 131 -13.27 4.80 -12.76
N ASN A 132 -12.12 4.25 -13.12
CA ASN A 132 -11.63 2.93 -12.70
C ASN A 132 -11.02 2.90 -11.28
N PHE A 133 -11.02 4.03 -10.58
CA PHE A 133 -10.62 4.12 -9.17
C PHE A 133 -11.85 4.33 -8.30
N ILE A 134 -12.02 3.47 -7.29
CA ILE A 134 -13.17 3.52 -6.38
C ILE A 134 -12.67 3.88 -4.99
N LEU A 135 -13.20 4.95 -4.40
CA LEU A 135 -12.94 5.25 -3.00
C LEU A 135 -13.59 4.18 -2.11
N ILE A 136 -12.87 3.72 -1.08
CA ILE A 136 -13.42 2.68 -0.18
C ILE A 136 -14.71 3.12 0.53
N GLY A 137 -14.88 4.42 0.80
CA GLY A 137 -16.13 4.95 1.36
C GLY A 137 -17.32 4.65 0.47
N ASP A 138 -17.22 5.02 -0.80
CA ASP A 138 -18.26 4.85 -1.82
C ASP A 138 -18.58 3.36 -2.05
N TYR A 139 -17.58 2.49 -1.96
CA TYR A 139 -17.79 1.04 -2.07
C TYR A 139 -18.68 0.49 -0.94
N LEU A 140 -18.50 0.97 0.29
CA LEU A 140 -19.26 0.50 1.44
C LEU A 140 -20.71 1.01 1.42
N GLU A 141 -20.96 2.15 0.78
CA GLU A 141 -22.32 2.70 0.61
C GLU A 141 -23.08 2.04 -0.56
N SER A 142 -22.36 1.66 -1.62
CA SER A 142 -22.91 1.01 -2.82
C SER A 142 -23.16 -0.50 -2.67
N SER A 143 -22.78 -1.12 -1.55
CA SER A 143 -22.90 -2.56 -1.28
C SER A 143 -24.34 -3.11 -1.18
N LYS A 144 -25.36 -2.35 -1.62
CA LYS A 144 -26.70 -2.86 -1.97
C LYS A 144 -26.74 -3.50 -3.36
N TYR A 145 -25.73 -3.33 -4.21
CA TYR A 145 -25.67 -3.94 -5.54
C TYR A 145 -24.44 -4.84 -5.71
N SER A 146 -24.70 -6.07 -6.16
CA SER A 146 -23.73 -7.09 -6.52
C SER A 146 -22.71 -6.56 -7.54
N MET A 147 -21.50 -6.23 -7.09
CA MET A 147 -20.38 -5.80 -7.94
C MET A 147 -19.15 -6.71 -7.79
N ARG A 148 -19.34 -8.02 -8.00
CA ARG A 148 -18.23 -8.97 -8.24
C ARG A 148 -17.64 -8.86 -9.67
N SER A 149 -18.23 -8.06 -10.56
CA SER A 149 -17.87 -7.99 -11.97
C SER A 149 -16.82 -6.93 -12.34
N GLN A 150 -16.32 -6.14 -11.39
CA GLN A 150 -15.33 -5.06 -11.66
C GLN A 150 -13.94 -5.38 -11.10
N ILE A 151 -13.41 -6.55 -11.48
CA ILE A 151 -12.10 -7.09 -11.08
C ILE A 151 -10.91 -6.19 -11.52
N THR A 152 -11.15 -5.18 -12.35
CA THR A 152 -10.13 -4.25 -12.86
C THR A 152 -9.91 -3.00 -12.00
N ASN A 153 -10.74 -2.74 -11.00
CA ASN A 153 -10.73 -1.43 -10.34
C ASN A 153 -9.69 -1.36 -9.20
N ILE A 154 -9.01 -0.21 -9.10
CA ILE A 154 -8.13 0.09 -7.97
C ILE A 154 -8.98 0.71 -6.85
N LEU A 155 -8.95 0.09 -5.67
CA LEU A 155 -9.58 0.67 -4.50
C LEU A 155 -8.66 1.71 -3.88
N VAL A 156 -9.20 2.88 -3.52
CA VAL A 156 -8.44 4.01 -2.99
C VAL A 156 -8.79 4.28 -1.54
N LEU A 157 -7.76 4.43 -0.74
CA LEU A 157 -7.85 4.73 0.69
C LEU A 157 -7.05 5.98 1.03
N TYR A 158 -7.73 7.01 1.54
CA TYR A 158 -7.08 8.17 2.13
C TYR A 158 -6.80 7.96 3.62
N VAL A 159 -5.52 7.96 4.01
CA VAL A 159 -5.08 7.78 5.40
C VAL A 159 -3.78 8.54 5.67
N SER A 160 -3.40 8.72 6.93
CA SER A 160 -2.05 9.23 7.22
C SER A 160 -0.99 8.18 6.89
N LEU A 161 0.08 8.59 6.18
CA LEU A 161 1.22 7.71 5.91
C LEU A 161 2.26 7.66 7.04
N ARG A 162 2.02 8.36 8.15
CA ARG A 162 2.92 8.36 9.30
C ARG A 162 2.97 6.96 9.94
N GLY A 163 4.17 6.44 10.14
CA GLY A 163 4.39 5.12 10.76
C GLY A 163 4.20 3.92 9.81
N ARG A 164 3.79 4.17 8.56
CA ARG A 164 3.60 3.15 7.54
C ARG A 164 4.91 2.80 6.83
N GLU A 165 5.06 1.53 6.48
CA GLU A 165 6.27 0.98 5.86
C GLU A 165 6.06 0.69 4.38
N TYR A 166 6.71 1.49 3.54
CA TYR A 166 6.61 1.43 2.09
C TYR A 166 7.89 1.96 1.43
N LYS A 167 8.20 1.49 0.23
CA LYS A 167 9.40 1.85 -0.54
C LYS A 167 9.13 1.93 -2.03
N TYR A 168 9.85 2.82 -2.69
CA TYR A 168 9.88 2.90 -4.14
C TYR A 168 10.68 1.72 -4.71
N SER A 169 10.11 1.04 -5.69
CA SER A 169 10.78 0.03 -6.48
C SER A 169 11.36 0.68 -7.74
N TRP A 170 12.68 0.65 -7.87
CA TRP A 170 13.37 1.13 -9.08
C TRP A 170 13.11 0.22 -10.30
N ASP A 171 12.75 -1.03 -10.08
CA ASP A 171 12.46 -1.98 -11.16
C ASP A 171 11.04 -1.77 -11.72
N ASN A 172 10.07 -1.50 -10.85
CA ASN A 172 8.67 -1.32 -11.22
C ASN A 172 8.27 0.16 -11.39
N TYR A 173 9.15 1.08 -10.99
CA TYR A 173 8.92 2.52 -10.96
C TYR A 173 7.66 2.95 -10.18
N LEU A 174 7.32 2.18 -9.14
CA LEU A 174 6.12 2.36 -8.30
C LEU A 174 6.48 2.22 -6.83
N THR A 175 5.66 2.82 -5.97
CA THR A 175 5.83 2.73 -4.51
C THR A 175 4.95 1.62 -3.94
N TRP A 176 5.56 0.68 -3.22
CA TRP A 176 4.89 -0.51 -2.68
C TRP A 176 4.93 -0.51 -1.15
N GLY A 177 3.85 -0.98 -0.55
CA GLY A 177 3.84 -1.35 0.86
C GLY A 177 4.78 -2.52 1.12
N SER A 178 5.40 -2.56 2.30
CA SER A 178 6.05 -3.79 2.76
C SER A 178 5.03 -4.95 2.86
N LEU A 179 5.52 -6.19 2.98
CA LEU A 179 4.66 -7.36 3.11
C LEU A 179 3.66 -7.20 4.26
N GLU A 180 4.14 -6.94 5.48
CA GLU A 180 3.24 -6.81 6.64
C GLU A 180 2.37 -5.55 6.53
N GLN A 181 2.89 -4.43 6.00
CA GLN A 181 2.06 -3.23 5.82
C GLN A 181 0.91 -3.49 4.84
N SER A 182 1.20 -4.17 3.73
CA SER A 182 0.20 -4.46 2.69
C SER A 182 -0.92 -5.33 3.25
N TYR A 183 -0.59 -6.46 3.89
CA TYR A 183 -1.62 -7.33 4.47
C TYR A 183 -2.35 -6.69 5.64
N ALA A 184 -1.68 -5.85 6.45
CA ALA A 184 -2.34 -5.09 7.50
C ALA A 184 -3.42 -4.17 6.91
N ASP A 185 -3.14 -3.51 5.78
CA ASP A 185 -4.10 -2.62 5.13
C ASP A 185 -5.22 -3.38 4.43
N LEU A 186 -4.88 -4.47 3.73
CA LEU A 186 -5.87 -5.34 3.12
C LEU A 186 -6.87 -5.84 4.16
N LEU A 187 -6.38 -6.37 5.29
CA LEU A 187 -7.23 -6.81 6.39
C LEU A 187 -7.97 -5.67 7.08
N SER A 188 -7.42 -4.45 7.11
CA SER A 188 -8.03 -3.34 7.83
C SER A 188 -9.15 -2.67 7.05
N TYR A 189 -9.00 -2.54 5.74
CA TYR A 189 -9.82 -1.65 4.93
C TYR A 189 -10.58 -2.36 3.81
N MET A 190 -10.09 -3.50 3.33
CA MET A 190 -10.76 -4.15 2.21
C MET A 190 -12.15 -4.68 2.63
N PRO A 191 -13.16 -4.54 1.76
CA PRO A 191 -14.49 -5.08 1.99
C PRO A 191 -14.51 -6.62 2.04
N PHE A 192 -13.76 -7.25 1.15
CA PHE A 192 -13.57 -8.71 0.98
C PHE A 192 -12.25 -9.19 1.64
N TRP A 193 -11.96 -8.65 2.82
CA TRP A 193 -10.73 -8.93 3.58
C TRP A 193 -10.46 -10.42 3.84
N GLU A 194 -11.49 -11.24 3.89
CA GLU A 194 -11.43 -12.68 4.11
C GLU A 194 -10.61 -13.40 3.04
N GLU A 195 -10.58 -12.88 1.81
CA GLU A 195 -9.83 -13.46 0.69
C GLU A 195 -8.31 -13.40 0.89
N PHE A 196 -7.83 -12.56 1.82
CA PHE A 196 -6.42 -12.41 2.15
C PHE A 196 -5.99 -13.20 3.38
N LEU A 197 -6.93 -13.78 4.13
CA LEU A 197 -6.61 -14.59 5.30
C LEU A 197 -5.86 -15.89 4.94
N PRO A 198 -6.28 -16.69 3.93
CA PRO A 198 -5.59 -17.93 3.59
C PRO A 198 -4.10 -17.73 3.32
N ASP A 199 -3.75 -16.67 2.61
CA ASP A 199 -2.37 -16.27 2.36
C ASP A 199 -1.53 -16.18 3.63
N ILE A 200 -2.06 -15.48 4.65
CA ILE A 200 -1.36 -15.28 5.92
C ILE A 200 -1.30 -16.58 6.72
N LEU A 201 -2.40 -17.33 6.76
CA LEU A 201 -2.54 -18.52 7.61
C LEU A 201 -1.70 -19.68 7.07
N LEU A 202 -1.78 -19.95 5.77
CA LEU A 202 -1.04 -21.03 5.11
C LEU A 202 0.45 -20.71 4.98
N ASN A 203 0.80 -19.44 4.78
CA ASN A 203 2.19 -19.01 4.65
C ASN A 203 2.69 -18.27 5.89
N SER A 204 2.19 -18.60 7.09
CA SER A 204 2.50 -17.89 8.33
C SER A 204 4.00 -17.73 8.62
N LYS A 205 4.84 -18.65 8.15
CA LYS A 205 6.32 -18.57 8.24
C LYS A 205 6.94 -17.41 7.45
N LEU A 206 6.24 -16.89 6.43
CA LEU A 206 6.68 -15.74 5.63
C LEU A 206 6.32 -14.40 6.28
N PHE A 207 5.49 -14.41 7.33
CA PHE A 207 4.98 -13.20 7.97
C PHE A 207 5.50 -13.05 9.39
N ASP A 208 5.93 -11.83 9.74
CA ASP A 208 5.99 -11.41 11.14
C ASP A 208 4.58 -11.05 11.63
N LEU A 209 3.89 -12.00 12.26
CA LEU A 209 2.51 -11.84 12.70
C LEU A 209 2.35 -10.75 13.78
N ASP A 210 3.31 -10.59 14.69
CA ASP A 210 3.25 -9.51 15.69
C ASP A 210 3.40 -8.13 15.03
N LYS A 211 4.28 -8.02 14.03
CA LYS A 211 4.38 -6.79 13.23
C LYS A 211 3.11 -6.53 12.43
N LEU A 212 2.49 -7.56 11.85
CA LEU A 212 1.20 -7.46 11.16
C LEU A 212 0.10 -6.93 12.09
N PHE A 213 -0.03 -7.49 13.30
CA PHE A 213 -0.94 -7.00 14.34
C PHE A 213 -0.66 -5.53 14.71
N LYS A 214 0.61 -5.15 14.84
CA LYS A 214 1.01 -3.78 15.18
C LYS A 214 0.64 -2.77 14.09
N LYS A 215 0.65 -3.17 12.81
CA LYS A 215 0.32 -2.29 11.68
C LYS A 215 -1.17 -2.24 11.35
N ALA A 216 -1.93 -3.28 11.69
CA ALA A 216 -3.36 -3.34 11.42
C ALA A 216 -4.17 -2.34 12.27
N SER A 217 -5.28 -1.85 11.71
CA SER A 217 -6.30 -1.13 12.47
C SER A 217 -6.98 -2.06 13.49
N GLU A 218 -7.74 -1.53 14.43
CA GLU A 218 -8.51 -2.37 15.37
C GLU A 218 -9.43 -3.38 14.65
N LYS A 219 -10.06 -2.95 13.54
CA LYS A 219 -10.85 -3.84 12.69
C LYS A 219 -9.99 -4.95 12.07
N GLY A 220 -8.82 -4.59 11.53
CA GLY A 220 -7.87 -5.53 10.96
C GLY A 220 -7.32 -6.53 11.98
N LYS A 221 -7.01 -6.06 13.21
CA LYS A 221 -6.58 -6.92 14.32
C LYS A 221 -7.65 -7.94 14.70
N LYS A 222 -8.91 -7.51 14.82
CA LYS A 222 -10.02 -8.42 15.11
C LYS A 222 -10.22 -9.47 14.03
N ARG A 223 -10.16 -9.06 12.76
CA ARG A 223 -10.22 -9.95 11.59
C ARG A 223 -9.10 -10.97 11.60
N LEU A 224 -7.85 -10.53 11.80
CA LEU A 224 -6.67 -11.39 11.88
C LEU A 224 -6.77 -12.36 13.06
N ALA A 225 -7.11 -11.85 14.25
CA ALA A 225 -7.22 -12.66 15.46
C ALA A 225 -8.30 -13.74 15.32
N THR A 226 -9.46 -13.38 14.76
CA THR A 226 -10.55 -14.34 14.52
C THR A 226 -10.13 -15.40 13.50
N GLY A 227 -9.47 -15.00 12.40
CA GLY A 227 -8.94 -15.93 11.40
C GLY A 227 -7.90 -16.89 11.98
N ILE A 228 -6.94 -16.38 12.77
CA ILE A 228 -5.92 -17.19 13.43
C ILE A 228 -6.55 -18.14 14.46
N ALA A 229 -7.45 -17.66 15.31
CA ALA A 229 -8.11 -18.48 16.32
C ALA A 229 -8.94 -19.61 15.68
N TYR A 230 -9.66 -19.29 14.60
CA TYR A 230 -10.38 -20.29 13.81
C TYR A 230 -9.42 -21.33 13.23
N TYR A 231 -8.36 -20.90 12.55
CA TYR A 231 -7.41 -21.82 11.92
C TYR A 231 -6.65 -22.67 12.94
N ALA A 232 -6.28 -22.11 14.09
CA ALA A 232 -5.72 -22.83 15.23
C ALA A 232 -6.68 -23.91 15.74
N THR A 233 -7.97 -23.58 15.83
CA THR A 233 -9.03 -24.54 16.22
C THR A 233 -9.25 -25.61 15.16
N LEU A 234 -9.05 -25.29 13.88
CA LEU A 234 -9.23 -26.21 12.75
C LEU A 234 -8.04 -27.15 12.52
N THR A 235 -6.82 -26.73 12.83
CA THR A 235 -5.59 -27.49 12.49
C THR A 235 -4.78 -27.91 13.71
N GLY A 236 -5.11 -27.40 14.90
CA GLY A 236 -4.27 -27.54 16.09
C GLY A 236 -3.02 -26.65 16.08
N TRP A 237 -2.86 -25.80 15.06
CA TRP A 237 -1.74 -24.84 14.98
C TRP A 237 -1.73 -23.89 16.18
N LYS A 238 -0.55 -23.70 16.79
CA LYS A 238 -0.34 -22.80 17.93
C LYS A 238 0.68 -21.72 17.54
N PRO A 239 0.24 -20.54 17.08
CA PRO A 239 1.16 -19.47 16.73
C PRO A 239 1.83 -18.89 17.98
N ILE A 240 3.13 -18.62 17.88
CA ILE A 240 3.86 -17.90 18.92
C ILE A 240 3.61 -16.40 18.69
N LEU A 241 2.78 -15.79 19.53
CA LEU A 241 2.39 -14.37 19.45
C LEU A 241 2.61 -13.68 20.78
N LYS A 242 3.14 -12.45 20.75
CA LYS A 242 3.13 -11.56 21.92
C LYS A 242 1.76 -10.92 22.11
N THR A 243 1.00 -10.78 21.03
CA THR A 243 -0.33 -10.19 21.02
C THR A 243 -1.36 -11.13 21.69
N PRO A 244 -2.21 -10.66 22.61
CA PRO A 244 -3.20 -11.49 23.29
C PRO A 244 -4.36 -11.86 22.35
N LEU A 245 -4.17 -12.93 21.57
CA LEU A 245 -5.04 -13.38 20.48
C LEU A 245 -6.53 -13.42 20.86
N TYR A 246 -6.88 -14.17 21.92
CA TYR A 246 -8.27 -14.43 22.27
C TYR A 246 -9.03 -13.19 22.73
N SER A 247 -8.34 -12.17 23.27
CA SER A 247 -8.97 -10.89 23.64
C SER A 247 -9.43 -10.05 22.44
N LEU A 248 -8.92 -10.37 21.24
CA LEU A 248 -9.20 -9.66 20.01
C LEU A 248 -10.17 -10.42 19.09
N VAL A 249 -10.56 -11.66 19.44
CA VAL A 249 -11.50 -12.44 18.64
C VAL A 249 -12.87 -11.76 18.65
N ASP A 250 -13.50 -11.70 17.48
CA ASP A 250 -14.83 -11.12 17.29
C ASP A 250 -15.75 -12.17 16.68
N GLU A 251 -16.67 -12.68 17.50
CA GLU A 251 -17.59 -13.75 17.13
C GLU A 251 -18.46 -13.40 15.92
N ARG A 252 -18.74 -12.11 15.71
CA ARG A 252 -19.55 -11.63 14.58
C ARG A 252 -18.87 -11.86 13.23
N LEU A 253 -17.55 -12.12 13.23
CA LEU A 253 -16.78 -12.38 12.02
C LEU A 253 -16.68 -13.87 11.68
N ILE A 254 -17.08 -14.77 12.60
CA ILE A 254 -16.90 -16.22 12.44
C ILE A 254 -17.56 -16.74 11.17
N SER A 255 -18.79 -16.31 10.85
CA SER A 255 -19.50 -16.76 9.64
C SER A 255 -18.73 -16.45 8.35
N ARG A 256 -18.06 -15.29 8.29
CA ARG A 256 -17.21 -14.89 7.15
C ARG A 256 -15.86 -15.62 7.13
N VAL A 257 -15.34 -16.02 8.29
CA VAL A 257 -14.14 -16.85 8.35
C VAL A 257 -14.46 -18.30 7.96
N ILE A 258 -15.64 -18.81 8.31
CA ILE A 258 -16.08 -20.14 7.87
C ILE A 258 -16.18 -20.22 6.34
N SER A 259 -16.56 -19.14 5.65
CA SER A 259 -16.66 -19.19 4.18
C SER A 259 -15.32 -19.40 3.47
N ILE A 260 -14.18 -19.18 4.14
CA ILE A 260 -12.86 -19.44 3.57
C ILE A 260 -12.27 -20.80 3.96
N THR A 261 -13.00 -21.61 4.75
CA THR A 261 -12.55 -22.95 5.18
C THR A 261 -12.11 -23.86 4.03
N PRO A 262 -12.79 -23.91 2.87
CA PRO A 262 -12.36 -24.76 1.75
C PRO A 262 -10.94 -24.47 1.27
N TYR A 263 -10.43 -23.26 1.50
CA TYR A 263 -9.08 -22.84 1.12
C TYR A 263 -8.05 -23.08 2.21
N LEU A 264 -8.48 -23.33 3.45
CA LEU A 264 -7.60 -23.58 4.59
C LEU A 264 -7.35 -25.08 4.82
N VAL A 265 -8.17 -25.94 4.24
CA VAL A 265 -8.11 -27.39 4.38
C VAL A 265 -7.43 -28.00 3.16
N ASP A 266 -6.20 -28.44 3.33
CA ASP A 266 -5.57 -29.39 2.41
C ASP A 266 -5.80 -30.83 2.93
N SER A 267 -5.62 -31.82 2.05
CA SER A 267 -5.59 -33.25 2.32
C SER A 267 -4.82 -33.62 3.61
N SER A 268 -3.73 -32.91 3.92
CA SER A 268 -2.96 -33.06 5.15
C SER A 268 -3.75 -32.74 6.44
N VAL A 269 -4.68 -31.77 6.40
CA VAL A 269 -5.53 -31.39 7.54
C VAL A 269 -6.62 -32.44 7.76
N LEU A 270 -7.20 -33.00 6.69
CA LEU A 270 -8.18 -34.09 6.75
C LEU A 270 -7.57 -35.36 7.35
N VAL A 271 -6.38 -35.75 6.86
CA VAL A 271 -5.62 -36.90 7.36
C VAL A 271 -5.23 -36.72 8.83
N SER A 272 -4.84 -35.52 9.27
CA SER A 272 -4.49 -35.25 10.67
C SER A 272 -5.66 -35.37 11.66
N ARG A 273 -6.90 -35.36 11.16
CA ARG A 273 -8.13 -35.38 11.96
C ARG A 273 -8.98 -36.65 11.78
N ASN A 274 -8.50 -37.64 11.02
CA ASN A 274 -9.27 -38.86 10.69
C ASN A 274 -10.66 -38.54 10.10
N ILE A 275 -10.72 -37.55 9.19
CA ILE A 275 -11.89 -37.27 8.35
C ILE A 275 -11.53 -37.70 6.93
#